data_AF-A0A523IUE3-F1
#
_entry.id   AF-A0A523IUE3-F1
#
_cell.length_a   1.000
_cell.length_b   1.000
_cell.length_c   1.000
_cell.angle_alpha   90.00
_cell.angle_beta   90.00
_cell.angle_gamma   90.00
#
_symmetry.space_group_name_H-M   'P 1'
#
loop_
_entity.id
_entity.type
_entity.pdbx_description
1 polymer ?
#
loop_
_entity_poly.entity_id
_entity_poly.type
_entity_poly.pdbx_seq_one_letter_code
_entity_poly.pdbx_strand_id
1 'polypeptide(L)'
;MGDSRDLPNMLDVVMNSIQMLQHELGNFKAISADVRINPDLSEYTWIEFYRATELIERGAEAAERALPEIRRVLSQRSPAFSRMQNGG
;
A
#
# COMPACT_ATOMS: atom_id res chain seq x y z
N MET A 1 -1.35 41.58 10.64
CA MET A 1 -2.63 41.05 10.12
C MET A 1 -2.55 39.53 10.10
N GLY A 2 -3.35 38.85 10.91
CA GLY A 2 -3.38 37.38 10.98
C GLY A 2 -4.61 36.80 10.27
N ASP A 3 -4.35 35.70 9.58
CA ASP A 3 -5.16 34.50 9.43
C ASP A 3 -6.51 34.52 8.67
N SER A 4 -6.51 33.89 7.49
CA SER A 4 -7.70 33.32 6.81
C SER A 4 -7.32 32.17 5.86
N ARG A 5 -6.11 31.60 6.00
CA ARG A 5 -5.59 30.54 5.11
C ARG A 5 -5.35 29.20 5.81
N ASP A 6 -5.57 29.13 7.13
CA ASP A 6 -5.33 27.91 7.93
C ASP A 6 -6.60 27.27 8.52
N LEU A 7 -7.81 27.72 8.14
CA LEU A 7 -9.03 26.99 8.48
C LEU A 7 -9.38 25.95 7.40
N PRO A 8 -9.51 24.66 7.75
CA PRO A 8 -9.95 23.64 6.80
C PRO A 8 -11.30 24.03 6.21
N ASN A 9 -11.38 24.14 4.87
CA ASN A 9 -12.66 24.27 4.19
C ASN A 9 -13.44 22.95 4.36
N MET A 10 -14.77 22.98 4.23
CA MET A 10 -15.60 21.77 4.28
C MET A 10 -15.10 20.66 3.34
N LEU A 11 -14.59 21.03 2.16
CA LEU A 11 -13.98 20.04 1.25
C LEU A 11 -12.75 19.37 1.86
N ASP A 12 -11.89 20.11 2.56
CA ASP A 12 -10.70 19.57 3.22
C ASP A 12 -11.09 18.64 4.37
N VAL A 13 -12.11 19.01 5.15
CA VAL A 13 -12.62 18.16 6.25
C VAL A 13 -13.19 16.85 5.70
N VAL A 14 -13.98 16.91 4.63
CA VAL A 14 -14.56 15.73 3.99
C VAL A 14 -13.45 14.84 3.40
N MET A 15 -12.48 15.41 2.70
CA MET A 15 -11.39 14.64 2.09
C MET A 15 -10.49 13.97 3.14
N ASN A 16 -10.13 14.68 4.22
CA ASN A 16 -9.38 14.08 5.33
C ASN A 16 -10.17 12.94 5.99
N SER A 17 -11.47 13.10 6.18
CA SER A 17 -12.33 12.05 6.72
C SER A 17 -12.37 10.81 5.82
N ILE A 18 -12.44 11.01 4.50
CA ILE A 18 -12.38 9.91 3.52
C ILE A 18 -11.02 9.19 3.58
N GLN A 19 -9.92 9.94 3.68
CA GLN A 19 -8.58 9.35 3.81
C GLN A 19 -8.43 8.53 5.11
N MET A 20 -8.95 9.03 6.24
CA MET A 20 -8.97 8.27 7.49
C MET A 20 -9.78 6.97 7.37
N LEU A 21 -10.98 7.05 6.78
CA LEU A 21 -11.82 5.87 6.56
C LEU A 21 -11.13 4.84 5.65
N GLN A 22 -10.46 5.29 4.59
CA GLN A 22 -9.70 4.43 3.69
C GLN A 22 -8.52 3.75 4.41
N HIS A 23 -7.83 4.49 5.29
CA HIS A 23 -6.72 3.96 6.08
C HIS A 23 -7.20 2.86 7.03
N GLU A 24 -8.27 3.10 7.78
CA GLU A 24 -8.86 2.10 8.69
C GLU A 24 -9.37 0.87 7.95
N LEU A 25 -10.07 1.05 6.83
CA LEU A 25 -10.55 -0.06 6.02
C LEU A 25 -9.39 -0.88 5.43
N GLY A 26 -8.33 -0.21 4.99
CA GLY A 26 -7.11 -0.85 4.50
C GLY A 26 -6.43 -1.68 5.58
N ASN A 27 -6.30 -1.13 6.79
CA ASN A 27 -5.75 -1.85 7.94
C ASN A 27 -6.63 -3.04 8.35
N PHE A 28 -7.95 -2.86 8.37
CA PHE A 28 -8.90 -3.93 8.70
C PHE A 28 -8.82 -5.08 7.70
N LYS A 29 -8.82 -4.78 6.39
CA LYS A 29 -8.66 -5.80 5.35
C LYS A 29 -7.29 -6.48 5.40
N ALA A 30 -6.25 -5.77 5.86
CA ALA A 30 -4.94 -6.35 6.02
C ALA A 30 -4.85 -7.39 7.17
N ILE A 31 -5.76 -7.36 8.15
CA ILE A 31 -5.78 -8.34 9.26
C ILE A 31 -5.98 -9.77 8.75
N SER A 32 -6.77 -9.96 7.69
CA SER A 32 -7.02 -11.28 7.09
C SER A 32 -6.10 -11.59 5.91
N ALA A 33 -5.21 -10.66 5.53
CA ALA A 33 -4.28 -10.88 4.45
C ALA A 33 -3.15 -11.82 4.90
N ASP A 34 -2.78 -12.76 4.03
CA ASP A 34 -1.64 -13.64 4.29
C ASP A 34 -0.30 -12.89 4.23
N VAL A 35 -0.22 -11.87 3.39
CA VAL A 35 0.92 -10.96 3.24
C VAL A 35 0.40 -9.56 2.94
N ARG A 36 0.91 -8.56 3.64
CA ARG A 36 0.59 -7.14 3.40
C ARG A 36 1.75 -6.47 2.67
N ILE A 37 1.50 -5.95 1.47
CA ILE A 37 2.44 -5.11 0.72
C ILE A 37 1.94 -3.68 0.80
N ASN A 38 2.74 -2.78 1.37
CA ASN A 38 2.39 -1.37 1.51
C ASN A 38 3.53 -0.50 0.97
N PRO A 39 3.45 -0.01 -0.28
CA PRO A 39 4.46 0.92 -0.79
C PRO A 39 4.38 2.26 -0.05
N ASP A 40 5.53 2.87 0.21
CA ASP A 40 5.59 4.22 0.75
C ASP A 40 5.35 5.23 -0.37
N LEU A 41 4.16 5.83 -0.33
CA LEU A 41 3.68 6.85 -1.27
C LEU A 41 3.44 8.19 -0.58
N SER A 42 4.02 8.42 0.61
CA SER A 42 3.82 9.65 1.39
C SER A 42 4.21 10.94 0.64
N GLU A 43 5.06 10.83 -0.38
CA GLU A 43 5.52 11.92 -1.26
C GLU A 43 4.58 12.20 -2.45
N TYR A 44 3.49 11.44 -2.61
CA TYR A 44 2.60 11.52 -3.76
C TYR A 44 1.20 11.97 -3.38
N THR A 45 0.56 12.72 -4.27
CA THR A 45 -0.87 13.05 -4.15
C THR A 45 -1.70 12.33 -5.20
N TRP A 46 -3.00 12.25 -4.95
CA TRP A 46 -3.98 11.51 -5.76
C TRP A 46 -4.17 12.01 -7.20
N ILE A 47 -3.61 13.17 -7.57
CA ILE A 47 -3.74 13.78 -8.90
C ILE A 47 -2.46 13.69 -9.75
N GLU A 48 -1.41 13.04 -9.26
CA GLU A 48 -0.08 13.04 -9.91
C GLU A 48 0.09 11.94 -10.96
N PHE A 49 -0.84 11.88 -11.92
CA PHE A 49 -0.82 10.88 -12.99
C PHE A 49 0.42 10.95 -13.88
N TYR A 50 1.10 12.09 -13.93
CA TYR A 50 2.35 12.28 -14.68
C TYR A 50 3.55 11.52 -14.06
N ARG A 51 3.44 11.06 -12.80
CA ARG A 51 4.46 10.28 -12.08
C ARG A 51 4.12 8.78 -12.01
N ALA A 52 3.27 8.29 -12.90
CA ALA A 52 2.81 6.91 -12.89
C ALA A 52 3.95 5.87 -12.88
N THR A 53 5.04 6.12 -13.61
CA THR A 53 6.21 5.23 -13.62
C THR A 53 6.85 5.09 -12.24
N GLU A 54 7.04 6.20 -11.52
CA GLU A 54 7.63 6.19 -10.18
C GLU A 54 6.73 5.44 -9.18
N LEU A 55 5.41 5.63 -9.28
CA LEU A 55 4.43 4.89 -8.48
C LEU A 55 4.50 3.37 -8.72
N ILE A 56 4.65 2.96 -9.99
CA ILE A 56 4.80 1.54 -10.37
C ILE A 56 6.10 0.97 -9.79
N GLU A 57 7.20 1.70 -9.89
CA GLU A 57 8.50 1.31 -9.35
C GLU A 57 8.44 1.14 -7.82
N ARG A 58 7.86 2.10 -7.09
CA ARG A 58 7.66 1.99 -5.63
C ARG A 58 6.83 0.76 -5.25
N GLY A 59 5.83 0.41 -6.05
CA GLY A 59 5.05 -0.82 -5.90
C GLY A 59 5.88 -2.08 -6.13
N ALA A 60 6.67 -2.10 -7.21
CA ALA A 60 7.55 -3.22 -7.54
C ALA A 60 8.59 -3.46 -6.43
N GLU A 61 9.28 -2.41 -5.97
CA GLU A 61 10.25 -2.50 -4.89
C GLU A 61 9.61 -3.00 -3.58
N ALA A 62 8.40 -2.52 -3.25
CA ALA A 62 7.69 -2.99 -2.06
C ALA A 62 7.33 -4.47 -2.16
N ALA A 63 6.95 -4.95 -3.35
CA ALA A 63 6.69 -6.36 -3.60
C ALA A 63 7.97 -7.19 -3.54
N GLU A 64 9.08 -6.71 -4.09
CA GLU A 64 10.39 -7.37 -4.04
C GLU A 64 10.85 -7.59 -2.60
N ARG A 65 10.72 -6.56 -1.75
CA ARG A 65 11.00 -6.67 -0.31
C ARG A 65 10.11 -7.71 0.39
N ALA A 66 8.88 -7.88 -0.07
CA ALA A 66 7.94 -8.86 0.48
C ALA A 66 8.12 -10.29 -0.07
N LEU A 67 8.92 -10.50 -1.12
CA LEU A 67 9.09 -11.81 -1.76
C LEU A 67 9.46 -12.96 -0.79
N PRO A 68 10.33 -12.77 0.22
CA PRO A 68 10.61 -13.83 1.19
C PRO A 68 9.36 -14.32 1.92
N GLU A 69 8.50 -13.38 2.35
CA GLU A 69 7.26 -13.70 3.05
C GLU A 69 6.22 -14.33 2.13
N ILE A 70 6.08 -13.80 0.90
CA ILE A 70 5.22 -14.37 -0.13
C ILE A 70 5.60 -15.83 -0.39
N ARG A 71 6.89 -16.12 -0.60
CA ARG A 71 7.39 -17.48 -0.82
C ARG A 71 7.11 -18.39 0.37
N ARG A 72 7.27 -17.89 1.60
CA ARG A 72 6.98 -18.63 2.84
C ARG A 72 5.50 -19.00 2.94
N VAL A 73 4.59 -18.07 2.66
CA VAL A 73 3.14 -18.34 2.70
C VAL A 73 2.75 -19.34 1.61
N LEU A 74 3.26 -19.17 0.39
CA LEU A 74 2.94 -20.05 -0.73
C LEU A 74 3.44 -21.48 -0.52
N SER A 75 4.62 -21.66 0.08
CA SER A 75 5.14 -23.00 0.39
C SER A 75 4.32 -23.73 1.46
N GLN A 76 3.74 -22.97 2.41
CA GLN A 76 2.84 -23.51 3.44
C GLN A 76 1.46 -23.88 2.89
N ARG A 77 0.99 -23.18 1.84
CA ARG A 77 -0.33 -23.38 1.25
C ARG A 77 -0.36 -24.35 0.06
N SER A 78 0.76 -24.58 -0.62
CA SER A 78 0.81 -25.42 -1.83
C SER A 78 2.02 -26.37 -1.88
N PRO A 79 1.79 -27.70 -1.89
CA PRO A 79 2.85 -28.69 -2.09
C PRO A 79 3.53 -28.59 -3.47
N ALA A 80 2.87 -28.00 -4.47
CA ALA A 80 3.44 -27.79 -5.80
C ALA A 80 4.50 -26.68 -5.80
N PHE A 81 4.25 -25.58 -5.07
CA PHE A 81 5.19 -24.47 -4.97
C PHE A 81 6.48 -24.85 -4.21
N SER A 82 6.34 -25.67 -3.15
CA SER A 82 7.49 -26.21 -2.43
C SER A 82 8.39 -27.11 -3.29
N ARG A 83 7.84 -27.82 -4.28
CA ARG A 83 8.64 -28.66 -5.20
C ARG A 83 9.41 -27.83 -6.23
N MET A 84 8.86 -26.71 -6.68
CA MET A 84 9.52 -25.80 -7.63
C MET A 84 10.72 -25.08 -7.01
N GLN A 85 10.67 -24.71 -5.72
CA GLN A 85 11.80 -24.04 -5.05
C GLN A 85 12.97 -24.98 -4.72
N ASN A 86 12.70 -26.25 -4.41
CA ASN A 86 13.74 -27.21 -3.99
C ASN A 86 14.38 -28.00 -5.16
N GLY A 87 13.99 -27.71 -6.41
CA GLY A 87 14.41 -28.44 -7.60
C GLY A 87 15.55 -27.82 -8.40
N GLY A 88 16.39 -26.98 -7.77
CA GLY A 88 17.54 -26.30 -8.39
C GLY A 88 18.86 -26.80 -7.82
#